data_AF-A0A538F5K9-F1
#
_entry.id   AF-A0A538F5K9-F1
#
_cell.length_a   1.000
_cell.length_b   1.000
_cell.length_c   1.000
_cell.angle_alpha   90.00
_cell.angle_beta   90.00
_cell.angle_gamma   90.00
#
_symmetry.space_group_name_H-M   'P 1'
#
loop_
_entity.id
_entity.type
_entity.pdbx_description
1 polymer ?
#
loop_
_entity_poly.entity_id
_entity_poly.type
_entity_poly.pdbx_seq_one_letter_code
_entity_poly.pdbx_strand_id
1 'polypeptide(L)'
;MAARALQPACRGRNRSSGEPAAIPYEAGSMNFVPIAVWKFIQPLVDVNEAVLKFFHNQLGFGWGMAIVGLTVVIRLAILPLTFKQVRSMQALQRLAPEMKRIQERYKEDKKRQQQEIMRFYQEHQVNPLASCFPLLLQLPFFVSLYQLQQSPHFKNEVHGAGFLFIPNLTKSVTNHPAVLVTLIVIYVGTQLGASLVTMVNAQDPNQRRIMLALPFIFVFVIIRFPAGLIVYWITTNVWTIGQQLAVKRFLPAPEPLPAGAAAATSTRGGKAPARGGDGAAASKGRAARGKPAAASGDGGNGRPQKAPPPSPRKKKKRSGRRR
;
A
#
# COMPACT_ATOMS: atom_id res chain seq x y z
N MET A 1 -65.11 41.79 -13.58
CA MET A 1 -64.82 42.29 -12.22
C MET A 1 -63.53 41.66 -11.74
N ALA A 2 -62.49 42.49 -11.64
CA ALA A 2 -61.19 42.14 -11.10
C ALA A 2 -61.23 42.22 -9.57
N ALA A 3 -60.52 41.32 -8.89
CA ALA A 3 -60.06 41.57 -7.52
C ALA A 3 -58.71 40.87 -7.32
N ARG A 4 -57.69 41.72 -7.29
CA ARG A 4 -56.27 41.47 -7.07
C ARG A 4 -56.00 41.73 -5.59
N ALA A 5 -55.36 40.82 -4.88
CA ALA A 5 -54.80 41.05 -3.54
C ALA A 5 -53.50 40.22 -3.44
N LEU A 6 -52.35 40.84 -3.73
CA LEU A 6 -51.44 41.48 -2.78
C LEU A 6 -50.69 40.47 -1.90
N GLN A 7 -49.42 40.25 -2.28
CA GLN A 7 -48.36 39.69 -1.44
C GLN A 7 -48.17 40.51 -0.16
N PRO A 8 -47.58 39.92 0.89
CA PRO A 8 -46.59 40.60 1.69
C PRO A 8 -45.21 39.99 1.47
N ALA A 9 -44.33 40.78 0.86
CA ALA A 9 -42.90 40.60 0.98
C ALA A 9 -42.42 41.26 2.29
N CYS A 10 -41.79 40.51 3.18
CA CYS A 10 -40.74 40.98 4.12
C CYS A 10 -40.10 39.73 4.77
N ARG A 11 -38.92 39.29 4.31
CA ARG A 11 -37.58 39.74 4.76
C ARG A 11 -37.23 39.17 6.16
N GLY A 12 -36.64 37.98 6.15
CA GLY A 12 -35.95 37.37 7.30
C GLY A 12 -34.67 36.69 6.83
N ARG A 13 -33.56 37.43 6.88
CA ARG A 13 -32.21 36.97 6.60
C ARG A 13 -31.79 35.97 7.69
N ASN A 14 -31.37 34.77 7.33
CA ASN A 14 -30.17 34.23 7.98
C ASN A 14 -29.42 33.24 7.09
N ARG A 15 -28.16 33.58 6.82
CA ARG A 15 -27.12 32.67 6.37
C ARG A 15 -26.98 31.60 7.45
N SER A 16 -27.28 30.36 7.10
CA SER A 16 -26.60 29.20 7.68
C SER A 16 -25.52 28.85 6.65
N SER A 17 -24.34 29.45 6.78
CA SER A 17 -23.12 28.73 7.20
C SER A 17 -23.01 27.38 6.50
N GLY A 18 -22.07 27.31 5.56
CA GLY A 18 -21.77 26.11 4.79
C GLY A 18 -21.26 25.01 5.69
N GLU A 19 -22.18 24.21 6.20
CA GLU A 19 -21.88 22.88 6.66
C GLU A 19 -22.14 21.98 5.45
N PRO A 20 -21.13 21.25 4.92
CA PRO A 20 -21.41 20.24 3.91
C PRO A 20 -22.38 19.27 4.58
N ALA A 21 -23.63 19.25 4.09
CA ALA A 21 -24.65 18.35 4.62
C ALA A 21 -24.11 16.93 4.48
N ALA A 22 -23.74 16.33 5.62
CA ALA A 22 -23.25 14.97 5.68
C ALA A 22 -24.20 14.07 4.89
N ILE A 23 -23.68 13.38 3.88
CA ILE A 23 -24.49 12.48 3.04
C ILE A 23 -25.10 11.43 3.98
N PRO A 24 -26.44 11.36 4.10
CA PRO A 24 -27.08 10.37 4.95
C PRO A 24 -26.63 8.97 4.51
N TYR A 25 -26.39 8.07 5.47
CA TYR A 25 -26.21 6.65 5.18
C TYR A 25 -27.54 6.12 4.62
N GLU A 26 -27.73 6.25 3.31
CA GLU A 26 -28.87 5.68 2.60
C GLU A 26 -28.60 4.20 2.40
N ALA A 27 -29.39 3.37 3.08
CA ALA A 27 -29.35 1.92 3.02
C ALA A 27 -29.80 1.41 1.63
N GLY A 28 -28.97 1.61 0.60
CA GLY A 28 -29.44 1.44 -0.77
C GLY A 28 -28.35 1.51 -1.84
N SER A 29 -27.36 0.61 -1.80
CA SER A 29 -26.82 -0.13 -2.95
C SER A 29 -25.49 -0.78 -2.56
N MET A 30 -25.60 -2.03 -2.12
CA MET A 30 -24.55 -2.92 -1.60
C MET A 30 -24.05 -2.58 -0.18
N ASN A 31 -24.67 -3.26 0.80
CA ASN A 31 -24.30 -3.35 2.22
C ASN A 31 -22.92 -4.00 2.46
N PHE A 32 -21.84 -3.48 1.87
CA PHE A 32 -20.50 -4.05 2.08
C PHE A 32 -19.67 -3.30 3.13
N VAL A 33 -20.03 -2.05 3.46
CA VAL A 33 -19.24 -1.21 4.37
C VAL A 33 -19.95 -1.12 5.72
N PRO A 34 -19.37 -1.69 6.80
CA PRO A 34 -19.93 -1.58 8.14
C PRO A 34 -20.12 -0.11 8.54
N ILE A 35 -21.15 0.19 9.34
CA ILE A 35 -21.47 1.56 9.81
C ILE A 35 -20.25 2.23 10.48
N ALA A 36 -19.43 1.46 11.20
CA ALA A 36 -18.19 1.96 11.79
C ALA A 36 -17.18 2.45 10.75
N VAL A 37 -17.03 1.72 9.64
CA VAL A 37 -16.15 2.09 8.52
C VAL A 37 -16.75 3.28 7.77
N TRP A 38 -18.08 3.36 7.65
CA TRP A 38 -18.77 4.51 7.08
C TRP A 38 -18.43 5.81 7.81
N LYS A 39 -18.58 5.82 9.15
CA LYS A 39 -18.24 6.99 9.98
C LYS A 39 -16.78 7.43 9.83
N PHE A 40 -15.87 6.49 9.63
CA PHE A 40 -14.45 6.80 9.43
C PHE A 40 -14.17 7.40 8.04
N ILE A 41 -14.89 6.96 7.02
CA ILE A 41 -14.68 7.41 5.63
C ILE A 41 -15.44 8.70 5.32
N GLN A 42 -16.54 8.99 6.03
CA GLN A 42 -17.42 10.13 5.74
C GLN A 42 -16.69 11.47 5.66
N PRO A 43 -15.78 11.87 6.59
CA PRO A 43 -15.08 13.15 6.45
C PRO A 43 -14.27 13.25 5.17
N LEU A 44 -13.73 12.12 4.68
CA LEU A 44 -13.00 12.07 3.42
C LEU A 44 -13.94 12.23 2.22
N VAL A 45 -15.16 11.70 2.29
CA VAL A 45 -16.22 11.91 1.28
C VAL A 45 -16.59 13.39 1.20
N ASP A 46 -16.87 14.00 2.35
CA ASP A 46 -17.26 15.41 2.45
C ASP A 46 -16.16 16.33 1.88
N VAL A 47 -14.89 16.03 2.18
CA VAL A 47 -13.73 16.75 1.61
C VAL A 47 -13.64 16.55 0.10
N ASN A 48 -13.81 15.32 -0.40
CA ASN A 48 -13.75 15.04 -1.84
C ASN A 48 -14.86 15.77 -2.61
N GLU A 49 -16.07 15.82 -2.04
CA GLU A 49 -17.19 16.56 -2.59
C GLU A 49 -16.92 18.07 -2.60
N ALA A 50 -16.45 18.63 -1.48
CA ALA A 50 -16.11 20.05 -1.38
C ALA A 50 -15.06 20.47 -2.41
N VAL A 51 -14.02 19.65 -2.61
CA VAL A 51 -13.00 19.91 -3.62
C VAL A 51 -13.58 19.83 -5.04
N LEU A 52 -14.42 18.83 -5.34
CA LEU A 52 -15.09 18.73 -6.65
C LEU A 52 -15.97 19.95 -6.94
N LYS A 53 -16.80 20.34 -5.96
CA LYS A 53 -17.66 21.52 -6.05
C LYS A 53 -16.84 22.80 -6.18
N PHE A 54 -15.69 22.89 -5.51
CA PHE A 54 -14.78 24.02 -5.69
C PHE A 54 -14.26 24.13 -7.13
N PHE A 55 -13.77 23.04 -7.72
CA PHE A 55 -13.31 23.06 -9.12
C PHE A 55 -14.45 23.36 -10.10
N HIS A 56 -15.65 22.84 -9.87
CA HIS A 56 -16.78 23.06 -10.75
C HIS A 56 -17.35 24.50 -10.63
N ASN A 57 -17.67 24.92 -9.40
CA ASN A 57 -18.41 26.15 -9.15
C ASN A 57 -17.50 27.39 -9.17
N GLN A 58 -16.28 27.30 -8.61
CA GLN A 58 -15.40 28.45 -8.48
C GLN A 58 -14.48 28.63 -9.69
N LEU A 59 -14.01 27.52 -10.28
CA LEU A 59 -13.10 27.57 -11.44
C LEU A 59 -13.83 27.36 -12.78
N GLY A 60 -15.13 27.04 -12.76
CA GLY A 60 -15.94 26.85 -13.96
C GLY A 60 -15.58 25.61 -14.77
N PHE A 61 -14.86 24.65 -14.18
CA PHE A 61 -14.47 23.43 -14.88
C PHE A 61 -15.63 22.45 -15.02
N GLY A 62 -15.69 21.72 -16.13
CA GLY A 62 -16.62 20.60 -16.26
C GLY A 62 -16.34 19.49 -15.22
N TRP A 63 -17.35 18.70 -14.88
CA TRP A 63 -17.25 17.66 -13.84
C TRP A 63 -16.10 16.67 -14.04
N GLY A 64 -15.76 16.31 -15.28
CA GLY A 64 -14.60 15.44 -15.54
C GLY A 64 -13.26 16.11 -15.21
N MET A 65 -13.11 17.40 -15.51
CA MET A 65 -11.92 18.16 -15.11
C MET A 65 -11.87 18.39 -13.61
N ALA A 66 -13.02 18.52 -12.95
CA ALA A 66 -13.08 18.55 -11.49
C ALA A 66 -12.56 17.23 -10.87
N ILE A 67 -12.91 16.07 -11.44
CA ILE A 67 -12.37 14.76 -11.00
C ILE A 67 -10.85 14.70 -11.19
N VAL A 68 -10.34 15.20 -12.32
CA VAL A 68 -8.89 15.30 -12.56
C VAL A 68 -8.23 16.20 -11.51
N GLY A 69 -8.80 17.38 -11.26
CA GLY A 69 -8.33 18.34 -10.25
C GLY A 69 -8.33 17.76 -8.84
N LEU A 70 -9.40 17.10 -8.44
CA LEU A 70 -9.49 16.37 -7.16
C LEU A 70 -8.33 15.36 -7.03
N THR A 71 -8.09 14.58 -8.08
CA THR A 71 -7.01 13.57 -8.08
C THR A 71 -5.65 14.23 -7.84
N VAL A 72 -5.38 15.34 -8.53
CA VAL A 72 -4.13 16.11 -8.37
C VAL A 72 -3.99 16.65 -6.95
N VAL A 73 -5.06 17.23 -6.38
CA VAL A 73 -5.06 17.76 -5.01
C VAL A 73 -4.76 16.66 -3.99
N ILE A 74 -5.46 15.52 -4.07
CA ILE A 74 -5.21 14.38 -3.19
C ILE A 74 -3.75 13.92 -3.31
N ARG A 75 -3.25 13.81 -4.54
CA ARG A 75 -1.90 13.33 -4.81
C ARG A 75 -0.82 14.28 -4.29
N LEU A 76 -1.04 15.59 -4.38
CA LEU A 76 -0.17 16.60 -3.78
C LEU A 76 -0.20 16.52 -2.24
N ALA A 77 -1.37 16.34 -1.65
CA ALA A 77 -1.51 16.23 -0.20
C ALA A 77 -0.79 15.00 0.38
N ILE A 78 -0.85 13.85 -0.30
CA ILE A 78 -0.16 12.62 0.14
C ILE A 78 1.31 12.53 -0.32
N LEU A 79 1.77 13.45 -1.16
CA LEU A 79 3.12 13.46 -1.72
C LEU A 79 4.25 13.27 -0.67
N PRO A 80 4.27 13.96 0.49
CA PRO A 80 5.32 13.76 1.49
C PRO A 80 5.32 12.33 2.06
N LEU A 81 4.15 11.73 2.20
CA LEU A 81 4.02 10.33 2.62
C LEU A 81 4.51 9.38 1.52
N THR A 82 4.20 9.68 0.26
CA THR A 82 4.67 8.89 -0.88
C THR A 82 6.20 8.94 -1.02
N PHE A 83 6.85 10.07 -0.72
CA PHE A 83 8.32 10.13 -0.67
C PHE A 83 8.91 9.19 0.38
N LYS A 84 8.34 9.13 1.59
CA LYS A 84 8.77 8.18 2.63
C LYS A 84 8.58 6.73 2.17
N GLN A 85 7.46 6.43 1.53
CA GLN A 85 7.17 5.12 0.96
C GLN A 85 8.20 4.71 -0.11
N VAL A 86 8.50 5.62 -1.05
CA VAL A 86 9.50 5.39 -2.11
C VAL A 86 10.87 5.08 -1.51
N ARG A 87 11.31 5.85 -0.51
CA ARG A 87 12.58 5.61 0.19
C ARG A 87 12.62 4.23 0.85
N SER A 88 11.52 3.81 1.46
CA SER A 88 11.42 2.45 2.04
C SER A 88 11.48 1.36 0.97
N MET A 89 10.88 1.58 -0.20
CA MET A 89 10.96 0.62 -1.32
C MET A 89 12.37 0.55 -1.90
N GLN A 90 13.07 1.68 -2.03
CA GLN A 90 14.46 1.71 -2.48
C GLN A 90 15.42 0.97 -1.52
N ALA A 91 15.19 1.04 -0.20
CA ALA A 91 15.95 0.26 0.77
C ALA A 91 15.80 -1.25 0.54
N LEU A 92 14.60 -1.70 0.15
CA LEU A 92 14.34 -3.10 -0.19
C LEU A 92 15.04 -3.54 -1.50
N GLN A 93 15.11 -2.65 -2.49
CA GLN A 93 15.82 -2.91 -3.76
C GLN A 93 17.30 -3.16 -3.54
N ARG A 94 17.91 -2.37 -2.66
CA ARG A 94 19.33 -2.50 -2.30
C ARG A 94 19.66 -3.89 -1.76
N LEU A 95 18.70 -4.51 -1.08
CA LEU A 95 18.81 -5.82 -0.45
C LEU A 95 18.42 -6.99 -1.36
N ALA A 96 17.82 -6.71 -2.52
CA ALA A 96 17.38 -7.72 -3.47
C ALA A 96 18.42 -8.78 -3.89
N PRO A 97 19.69 -8.45 -4.19
CA PRO A 97 20.66 -9.46 -4.61
C PRO A 97 20.97 -10.47 -3.49
N GLU A 98 21.03 -10.03 -2.23
CA GLU A 98 21.25 -10.92 -1.08
C GLU A 98 20.02 -11.80 -0.80
N MET A 99 18.81 -11.25 -0.97
CA MET A 99 17.58 -12.05 -0.88
C MET A 99 17.57 -13.20 -1.90
N LYS A 100 18.00 -12.95 -3.14
CA LYS A 100 18.12 -14.00 -4.17
C LYS A 100 19.09 -15.11 -3.76
N ARG A 101 20.20 -14.77 -3.10
CA ARG A 101 21.17 -15.75 -2.61
C ARG A 101 20.62 -16.62 -1.49
N ILE A 102 19.87 -16.01 -0.55
CA ILE A 102 19.17 -16.77 0.48
C ILE A 102 18.16 -17.71 -0.19
N GLN A 103 17.44 -17.23 -1.20
CA GLN A 103 16.52 -18.07 -1.95
C GLN A 103 17.22 -19.25 -2.64
N GLU A 104 18.35 -19.02 -3.30
CA GLU A 104 19.13 -20.08 -3.96
C GLU A 104 19.71 -21.08 -2.94
N ARG A 105 20.26 -20.60 -1.82
CA ARG A 105 20.85 -21.44 -0.76
C ARG A 105 19.83 -22.40 -0.14
N TYR A 106 18.60 -21.94 0.06
CA TYR A 106 17.53 -22.73 0.70
C TYR A 106 16.43 -23.15 -0.28
N LYS A 107 16.76 -23.31 -1.58
CA LYS A 107 15.77 -23.64 -2.63
C LYS A 107 14.97 -24.91 -2.32
N GLU A 108 15.62 -25.91 -1.73
CA GLU A 108 15.06 -27.22 -1.37
C GLU A 108 14.24 -27.19 -0.06
N ASP A 109 14.41 -26.17 0.79
CA ASP A 109 13.71 -26.05 2.07
C ASP A 109 12.96 -24.70 2.13
N LYS A 110 11.75 -24.69 1.59
CA LYS A 110 10.89 -23.50 1.51
C LYS A 110 10.57 -22.90 2.87
N LYS A 111 10.42 -23.73 3.90
CA LYS A 111 10.10 -23.26 5.24
C LYS A 111 11.29 -22.50 5.82
N ARG A 112 12.49 -23.07 5.70
CA ARG A 112 13.72 -22.41 6.15
C ARG A 112 14.04 -21.18 5.30
N GLN A 113 13.83 -21.25 3.99
CA GLN A 113 13.95 -20.11 3.08
C GLN A 113 13.13 -18.90 3.55
N GLN A 114 11.85 -19.11 3.88
CA GLN A 114 10.98 -18.03 4.38
C GLN A 114 11.46 -17.47 5.74
N GLN A 115 11.93 -18.34 6.64
CA GLN A 115 12.45 -17.93 7.94
C GLN A 115 13.73 -17.09 7.83
N GLU A 116 14.68 -17.50 6.99
CA GLU A 116 15.95 -16.79 6.79
C GLU A 116 15.73 -15.44 6.07
N ILE A 117 14.80 -15.38 5.11
CA ILE A 117 14.41 -14.11 4.48
C ILE A 117 13.80 -13.15 5.52
N MET A 118 12.93 -13.64 6.41
CA MET A 118 12.34 -12.80 7.44
C MET A 118 13.38 -12.32 8.46
N ARG A 119 14.29 -13.20 8.89
CA ARG A 119 15.42 -12.82 9.76
C ARG A 119 16.30 -11.76 9.10
N PHE A 120 16.61 -11.95 7.82
CA PHE A 120 17.39 -10.99 7.04
C PHE A 120 16.72 -9.61 6.97
N TYR A 121 15.39 -9.55 6.81
CA TYR A 121 14.64 -8.28 6.89
C TYR A 121 14.74 -7.61 8.26
N GLN A 122 14.65 -8.39 9.35
CA GLN A 122 14.76 -7.88 10.71
C GLN A 122 16.17 -7.35 11.02
N GLU A 123 17.21 -8.08 10.62
CA GLU A 123 18.61 -7.68 10.77
C GLU A 123 18.93 -6.38 10.05
N HIS A 124 18.35 -6.16 8.87
CA HIS A 124 18.54 -4.94 8.09
C HIS A 124 17.49 -3.85 8.37
N GLN A 125 16.60 -4.08 9.36
CA GLN A 125 15.53 -3.18 9.77
C GLN A 125 14.67 -2.65 8.61
N VAL A 126 14.42 -3.49 7.61
CA VAL A 126 13.54 -3.14 6.48
C VAL A 126 12.17 -3.77 6.64
N ASN A 127 11.12 -3.02 6.30
CA ASN A 127 9.74 -3.50 6.39
C ASN A 127 9.27 -4.05 5.03
N PRO A 128 9.01 -5.36 4.88
CA PRO A 128 8.51 -5.92 3.62
C PRO A 128 7.11 -5.39 3.23
N LEU A 129 6.31 -4.97 4.21
CA LEU A 129 4.97 -4.42 3.98
C LEU A 129 5.00 -3.00 3.39
N ALA A 130 6.15 -2.32 3.41
CA ALA A 130 6.28 -1.02 2.77
C ALA A 130 5.97 -1.06 1.25
N SER A 131 6.14 -2.24 0.62
CA SER A 131 5.84 -2.43 -0.80
C SER A 131 4.34 -2.53 -1.11
N CYS A 132 3.50 -2.96 -0.16
CA CYS A 132 2.04 -3.01 -0.32
C CYS A 132 1.32 -1.77 0.26
N PHE A 133 2.05 -0.93 1.01
CA PHE A 133 1.55 0.35 1.52
C PHE A 133 0.83 1.24 0.49
N PRO A 134 1.30 1.42 -0.77
CA PRO A 134 0.57 2.25 -1.73
C PRO A 134 -0.83 1.73 -2.03
N LEU A 135 -1.04 0.41 -2.05
CA LEU A 135 -2.36 -0.18 -2.23
C LEU A 135 -3.25 0.11 -1.02
N LEU A 136 -2.72 -0.05 0.19
CA LEU A 136 -3.45 0.18 1.43
C LEU A 136 -3.88 1.66 1.56
N LEU A 137 -2.97 2.59 1.28
CA LEU A 137 -3.24 4.02 1.34
C LEU A 137 -4.29 4.46 0.30
N GLN A 138 -4.35 3.78 -0.85
CA GLN A 138 -5.26 4.12 -1.95
C GLN A 138 -6.71 3.69 -1.67
N LEU A 139 -6.92 2.60 -0.92
CA LEU A 139 -8.25 2.03 -0.69
C LEU A 139 -9.25 3.03 -0.06
N PRO A 140 -8.92 3.79 1.01
CA PRO A 140 -9.84 4.78 1.59
C PRO A 140 -10.28 5.86 0.60
N PHE A 141 -9.36 6.39 -0.21
CA PHE A 141 -9.68 7.42 -1.21
C PHE A 141 -10.57 6.87 -2.32
N PHE A 142 -10.29 5.64 -2.77
CA PHE A 142 -11.13 4.96 -3.74
C PHE A 142 -12.55 4.74 -3.22
N VAL A 143 -12.69 4.18 -2.02
CA VAL A 143 -14.01 3.92 -1.42
C VAL A 143 -14.76 5.23 -1.24
N SER A 144 -14.09 6.27 -0.76
CA SER A 144 -14.69 7.60 -0.61
C SER A 144 -15.24 8.15 -1.93
N LEU A 145 -14.44 8.16 -3.00
CA LEU A 145 -14.86 8.67 -4.30
C LEU A 145 -15.96 7.81 -4.95
N TYR A 146 -15.87 6.48 -4.79
CA TYR A 146 -16.91 5.57 -5.25
C TYR A 146 -18.24 5.84 -4.56
N GLN A 147 -18.25 5.97 -3.23
CA GLN A 147 -19.46 6.27 -2.46
C GLN A 147 -20.04 7.64 -2.86
N LEU A 148 -19.19 8.65 -3.06
CA LEU A 148 -19.63 9.95 -3.55
C LEU A 148 -20.32 9.84 -4.90
N GLN A 149 -19.71 9.16 -5.88
CA GLN A 149 -20.29 8.97 -7.22
C GLN A 149 -21.56 8.12 -7.20
N GLN A 150 -21.74 7.26 -6.20
CA GLN A 150 -22.96 6.48 -6.04
C GLN A 150 -24.08 7.23 -5.33
N SER A 151 -23.76 8.30 -4.59
CA SER A 151 -24.74 9.07 -3.83
C SER A 151 -25.83 9.67 -4.74
N PRO A 152 -27.11 9.63 -4.33
CA PRO A 152 -28.21 10.20 -5.13
C PRO A 152 -28.01 11.69 -5.39
N HIS A 153 -27.58 12.45 -4.39
CA HIS A 153 -27.32 13.88 -4.49
C HIS A 153 -26.30 14.20 -5.59
N PHE A 154 -25.14 13.55 -5.56
CA PHE A 154 -24.10 13.76 -6.57
C PHE A 154 -24.55 13.32 -7.96
N LYS A 155 -25.25 12.17 -8.07
CA LYS A 155 -25.77 11.71 -9.37
C LYS A 155 -26.74 12.70 -10.01
N ASN A 156 -27.56 13.38 -9.20
CA ASN A 156 -28.49 14.39 -9.67
C ASN A 156 -27.76 15.65 -10.13
N GLU A 157 -26.73 16.08 -9.40
CA GLU A 157 -25.90 17.25 -9.78
C GLU A 157 -25.04 17.01 -11.03
N VAL A 158 -24.51 15.80 -11.20
CA VAL A 158 -23.62 15.41 -12.32
C VAL A 158 -24.40 14.73 -13.45
N HIS A 159 -25.74 14.72 -13.37
CA HIS A 159 -26.56 14.01 -14.34
C HIS A 159 -26.37 14.58 -15.75
N GLY A 160 -25.99 13.72 -16.71
CA GLY A 160 -25.77 14.12 -18.10
C GLY A 160 -24.45 14.84 -18.36
N ALA A 161 -23.59 14.99 -17.35
CA ALA A 161 -22.27 15.59 -17.53
C ALA A 161 -21.33 14.64 -18.28
N GLY A 162 -20.89 15.06 -19.46
CA GLY A 162 -19.86 14.39 -20.25
C GLY A 162 -18.45 14.88 -19.92
N PHE A 163 -17.46 14.14 -20.42
CA PHE A 163 -16.05 14.52 -20.36
C PHE A 163 -15.28 13.94 -21.55
N LEU A 164 -14.65 14.79 -22.36
CA LEU A 164 -13.99 14.37 -23.59
C LEU A 164 -14.97 13.55 -24.48
N PHE A 165 -14.62 12.32 -24.81
CA PHE A 165 -15.45 11.38 -25.58
C PHE A 165 -16.43 10.57 -24.71
N ILE A 166 -16.50 10.83 -23.40
CA ILE A 166 -17.40 10.15 -22.46
C ILE A 166 -18.72 10.93 -22.39
N PRO A 167 -19.86 10.33 -22.73
CA PRO A 167 -21.14 11.03 -22.75
C PRO A 167 -21.73 11.26 -21.34
N ASN A 168 -21.41 10.40 -20.38
CA ASN A 168 -21.94 10.50 -19.02
C ASN A 168 -20.96 9.89 -18.00
N LEU A 169 -20.61 10.67 -16.97
CA LEU A 169 -19.66 10.26 -15.93
C LEU A 169 -20.26 9.36 -14.84
N THR A 170 -21.56 9.42 -14.59
CA THR A 170 -22.22 8.74 -13.46
C THR A 170 -22.74 7.34 -13.81
N LYS A 171 -22.82 7.01 -15.11
CA LYS A 171 -23.25 5.70 -15.60
C LYS A 171 -22.05 4.83 -15.98
N SER A 172 -22.25 3.50 -15.91
CA SER A 172 -21.31 2.57 -16.54
C SER A 172 -21.34 2.75 -18.06
N VAL A 173 -20.17 2.71 -18.70
CA VAL A 173 -19.99 2.88 -20.15
C VAL A 173 -20.33 1.62 -20.96
N THR A 174 -20.88 0.58 -20.32
CA THR A 174 -21.18 -0.71 -20.97
C THR A 174 -22.15 -0.58 -22.16
N ASN A 175 -23.05 0.41 -22.12
CA ASN A 175 -24.01 0.67 -23.20
C ASN A 175 -23.42 1.45 -24.40
N HIS A 176 -22.15 1.87 -24.33
CA HIS A 176 -21.45 2.60 -25.39
C HIS A 176 -20.15 1.86 -25.76
N PRO A 177 -20.20 0.83 -26.62
CA PRO A 177 -19.07 -0.06 -26.88
C PRO A 177 -17.78 0.65 -27.32
N ALA A 178 -17.89 1.65 -28.20
CA ALA A 178 -16.73 2.43 -28.66
C ALA A 178 -16.06 3.19 -27.50
N VAL A 179 -16.85 3.89 -26.68
CA VAL A 179 -16.35 4.65 -25.51
C VAL A 179 -15.72 3.70 -24.49
N LEU A 180 -16.35 2.56 -24.23
CA LEU A 180 -15.83 1.55 -23.33
C LEU A 180 -14.46 1.05 -23.80
N VAL A 181 -14.34 0.62 -25.06
CA VAL A 181 -13.07 0.12 -25.61
C VAL A 181 -11.98 1.19 -25.51
N THR A 182 -12.28 2.44 -25.90
CA THR A 182 -11.33 3.55 -25.80
C THR A 182 -10.86 3.75 -24.35
N LEU A 183 -11.78 3.76 -23.37
CA LEU A 183 -11.41 3.91 -21.95
C LEU A 183 -10.56 2.76 -21.44
N ILE A 184 -10.90 1.52 -21.80
CA ILE A 184 -10.14 0.34 -21.37
C ILE A 184 -8.73 0.36 -21.97
N VAL A 185 -8.58 0.70 -23.25
CA VAL A 185 -7.26 0.82 -23.89
C VAL A 185 -6.40 1.88 -23.18
N ILE A 186 -6.98 3.06 -22.89
CA ILE A 186 -6.27 4.12 -22.17
C ILE A 186 -5.92 3.69 -20.74
N TYR A 187 -6.85 3.06 -20.02
CA TYR A 187 -6.60 2.54 -18.68
C TYR A 187 -5.48 1.51 -18.67
N VAL A 188 -5.55 0.48 -19.53
CA VAL A 188 -4.53 -0.58 -19.58
C VAL A 188 -3.18 0.02 -19.99
N GLY A 189 -3.14 0.89 -20.99
CA GLY A 189 -1.91 1.55 -21.42
C GLY A 189 -1.26 2.37 -20.30
N THR A 190 -2.04 3.20 -19.61
CA THR A 190 -1.53 4.01 -18.49
C THR A 190 -1.15 3.16 -17.28
N GLN A 191 -1.90 2.10 -16.96
CA GLN A 191 -1.58 1.17 -15.87
C GLN A 191 -0.29 0.39 -16.14
N LEU A 192 -0.09 -0.06 -17.38
CA LEU A 192 1.15 -0.72 -17.80
C LEU A 192 2.33 0.26 -17.75
N GLY A 193 2.14 1.48 -18.23
CA GLY A 193 3.14 2.55 -18.12
C GLY A 193 3.55 2.80 -16.67
N ALA A 194 2.57 2.99 -15.78
CA ALA A 194 2.79 3.17 -14.34
C ALA A 194 3.51 1.97 -13.71
N SER A 195 3.14 0.75 -14.10
CA SER A 195 3.77 -0.49 -13.62
C SER A 195 5.22 -0.59 -14.08
N LEU A 196 5.51 -0.29 -15.35
CA LEU A 196 6.85 -0.36 -15.93
C LEU A 196 7.81 0.65 -15.29
N VAL A 197 7.35 1.88 -15.04
CA VAL A 197 8.22 2.87 -14.37
C VAL A 197 8.46 2.54 -12.90
N THR A 198 7.51 1.89 -12.23
CA THR A 198 7.61 1.49 -10.81
C THR A 198 8.33 0.15 -10.61
N MET A 199 8.59 -0.59 -11.70
CA MET A 199 9.07 -1.98 -11.72
C MET A 199 10.51 -2.22 -11.25
N VAL A 200 11.10 -1.29 -10.51
CA VAL A 200 12.45 -1.35 -9.96
C VAL A 200 12.60 -2.46 -8.88
N ASN A 201 11.50 -3.14 -8.51
CA ASN A 201 11.44 -4.19 -7.48
C ASN A 201 11.14 -5.61 -7.99
N ALA A 202 10.76 -5.81 -9.26
CA ALA A 202 10.32 -7.11 -9.76
C ALA A 202 11.52 -7.94 -10.26
N GLN A 203 12.34 -8.37 -9.31
CA GLN A 203 13.58 -9.12 -9.55
C GLN A 203 13.31 -10.56 -10.01
N ASP A 204 12.11 -11.09 -9.73
CA ASP A 204 11.65 -12.40 -10.14
C ASP A 204 10.84 -12.32 -11.44
N PRO A 205 11.19 -13.10 -12.49
CA PRO A 205 10.45 -13.14 -13.75
C PRO A 205 8.97 -13.52 -13.59
N ASN A 206 8.64 -14.32 -12.58
CA ASN A 206 7.26 -14.69 -12.26
C ASN A 206 6.47 -13.50 -11.70
N GLN A 207 7.06 -12.75 -10.76
CA GLN A 207 6.44 -11.55 -10.19
C GLN A 207 6.22 -10.49 -11.26
N ARG A 208 7.20 -10.29 -12.15
CA ARG A 208 7.07 -9.37 -13.29
C ARG A 208 5.89 -9.74 -14.19
N ARG A 209 5.73 -11.02 -14.53
CA ARG A 209 4.59 -11.49 -15.34
C ARG A 209 3.26 -11.25 -14.67
N ILE A 210 3.14 -11.52 -13.37
CA ILE A 210 1.91 -11.25 -12.60
C ILE A 210 1.58 -9.76 -12.61
N MET A 211 2.56 -8.89 -12.35
CA MET A 211 2.35 -7.44 -12.36
C MET A 211 1.93 -6.91 -13.73
N LEU A 212 2.49 -7.47 -14.82
CA LEU A 212 2.10 -7.11 -16.18
C LEU A 212 0.73 -7.67 -16.59
N ALA A 213 0.31 -8.82 -16.02
CA ALA A 213 -0.99 -9.43 -16.29
C ALA A 213 -2.13 -8.80 -15.47
N LEU A 214 -1.84 -8.30 -14.26
CA LEU A 214 -2.83 -7.76 -13.33
C LEU A 214 -3.75 -6.68 -13.94
N PRO A 215 -3.26 -5.70 -14.75
CA PRO A 215 -4.12 -4.69 -15.37
C PRO A 215 -5.24 -5.27 -16.22
N PHE A 216 -4.96 -6.37 -16.94
CA PHE A 216 -5.92 -7.05 -17.80
C PHE A 216 -6.98 -7.78 -16.99
N ILE A 217 -6.59 -8.44 -15.89
CA ILE A 217 -7.53 -9.06 -14.96
C ILE A 217 -8.43 -7.99 -14.32
N PHE A 218 -7.87 -6.82 -14.02
CA PHE A 218 -8.61 -5.73 -13.38
C PHE A 218 -9.62 -5.05 -14.32
N VAL A 219 -9.51 -5.22 -15.65
CA VAL A 219 -10.53 -4.73 -16.60
C VAL A 219 -11.91 -5.27 -16.25
N PHE A 220 -12.03 -6.56 -15.90
CA PHE A 220 -13.30 -7.15 -15.50
C PHE A 220 -13.90 -6.45 -14.26
N VAL A 221 -13.07 -5.96 -13.35
CA VAL A 221 -13.52 -5.19 -12.19
C VAL A 221 -13.95 -3.79 -12.61
N ILE A 222 -13.14 -3.10 -13.42
CA ILE A 222 -13.37 -1.71 -13.83
C ILE A 222 -14.68 -1.50 -14.61
N ILE A 223 -15.05 -2.41 -15.50
CA ILE A 223 -16.27 -2.25 -16.33
C ILE A 223 -17.56 -2.15 -15.52
N ARG A 224 -17.54 -2.62 -14.25
CA ARG A 224 -18.68 -2.57 -13.33
C ARG A 224 -18.85 -1.21 -12.66
N PHE A 225 -17.87 -0.32 -12.77
CA PHE A 225 -17.87 0.98 -12.13
C PHE A 225 -18.35 2.12 -13.05
N PRO A 226 -18.81 3.25 -12.49
CA PRO A 226 -19.13 4.47 -13.25
C PRO A 226 -17.91 5.02 -14.00
N ALA A 227 -18.14 5.68 -15.13
CA ALA A 227 -17.07 6.21 -15.98
C ALA A 227 -16.16 7.23 -15.26
N GLY A 228 -16.72 8.04 -14.34
CA GLY A 228 -15.95 8.99 -13.54
C GLY A 228 -14.85 8.34 -12.70
N LEU A 229 -15.08 7.10 -12.21
CA LEU A 229 -14.08 6.35 -11.48
C LEU A 229 -12.95 5.83 -12.39
N ILE A 230 -13.26 5.54 -13.65
CA ILE A 230 -12.26 5.17 -14.67
C ILE A 230 -11.37 6.38 -15.01
N VAL A 231 -11.95 7.56 -15.16
CA VAL A 231 -11.21 8.82 -15.34
C VAL A 231 -10.26 9.06 -14.16
N TYR A 232 -10.73 8.83 -12.93
CA TYR A 232 -9.92 8.90 -11.73
C TYR A 232 -8.71 7.93 -11.76
N TRP A 233 -8.92 6.67 -12.15
CA TRP A 233 -7.84 5.69 -12.28
C TRP A 233 -6.81 6.08 -13.34
N ILE A 234 -7.27 6.49 -14.52
CA ILE A 234 -6.39 6.95 -15.60
C ILE A 234 -5.54 8.13 -15.12
N THR A 235 -6.17 9.11 -14.49
CA THR A 235 -5.47 10.29 -13.94
C THR A 235 -4.45 9.90 -12.87
N THR A 236 -4.83 8.99 -11.98
CA THR A 236 -3.94 8.41 -10.96
C THR A 236 -2.72 7.71 -11.57
N ASN A 237 -2.91 6.97 -12.67
CA ASN A 237 -1.83 6.29 -13.36
C ASN A 237 -0.89 7.27 -14.04
N VAL A 238 -1.43 8.29 -14.72
CA VAL A 238 -0.64 9.37 -15.32
C VAL A 238 0.17 10.11 -14.26
N TRP A 239 -0.45 10.45 -13.12
CA TRP A 239 0.26 11.03 -11.98
C TRP A 239 1.39 10.12 -11.52
N THR A 240 1.11 8.82 -11.35
CA THR A 240 2.11 7.83 -10.91
C THR A 240 3.30 7.78 -11.87
N ILE A 241 3.05 7.84 -13.18
CA ILE A 241 4.12 7.92 -14.19
C ILE A 241 4.96 9.17 -13.96
N GLY A 242 4.35 10.35 -13.94
CA GLY A 242 5.05 11.63 -13.75
C GLY A 242 5.84 11.67 -12.44
N GLN A 243 5.21 11.25 -11.34
CA GLN A 243 5.84 11.16 -10.02
C GLN A 243 7.04 10.22 -10.03
N GLN A 244 6.92 9.03 -10.61
CA GLN A 244 8.03 8.06 -10.66
C GLN A 244 9.18 8.55 -11.55
N LEU A 245 8.89 9.25 -12.64
CA LEU A 245 9.91 9.88 -13.46
C LEU A 245 10.64 10.99 -12.67
N ALA A 246 9.92 11.82 -11.92
CA ALA A 246 10.52 12.82 -11.04
C ALA A 246 11.35 12.17 -9.92
N VAL A 247 10.84 11.11 -9.27
CA VAL A 247 11.59 10.36 -8.26
C VAL A 247 12.88 9.82 -8.84
N LYS A 248 12.86 9.16 -10.00
CA LYS A 248 14.10 8.64 -10.63
C LYS A 248 15.11 9.75 -10.93
N ARG A 249 14.62 10.96 -11.21
CA ARG A 249 15.45 12.13 -11.50
C ARG A 249 16.07 12.76 -10.26
N PHE A 250 15.36 12.78 -9.13
CA PHE A 250 15.75 13.51 -7.90
C PHE A 250 16.20 12.60 -6.75
N LEU A 251 15.79 11.33 -6.73
CA LEU A 251 16.11 10.31 -5.75
C LEU A 251 16.65 9.07 -6.48
N PRO A 252 17.90 9.10 -6.96
CA PRO A 252 18.49 7.97 -7.66
C PRO A 252 18.45 6.70 -6.82
N ALA A 253 18.28 5.55 -7.48
CA ALA A 253 18.21 4.27 -6.81
C ALA A 253 19.52 4.00 -6.04
N PRO A 254 19.47 3.53 -4.78
CA PRO A 254 20.67 3.17 -4.04
C PRO A 254 21.45 2.07 -4.77
N GLU A 255 22.78 2.14 -4.74
CA GLU A 255 23.59 1.04 -5.27
C GLU A 255 23.24 -0.28 -4.54
N PRO A 256 23.01 -1.37 -5.30
CA PRO A 256 22.80 -2.69 -4.72
C PRO A 256 23.96 -3.03 -3.77
N LEU A 257 23.66 -3.62 -2.61
CA LEU A 257 24.71 -4.03 -1.70
C LEU A 257 25.66 -5.01 -2.41
N PRO A 258 26.98 -4.78 -2.34
CA PRO A 258 27.94 -5.71 -2.89
C PRO A 258 27.71 -7.09 -2.33
N ALA A 259 27.72 -8.05 -3.24
CA ALA A 259 27.75 -9.46 -2.98
C ALA A 259 28.64 -9.85 -1.79
N GLY A 260 28.04 -10.17 -0.64
CA GLY A 260 28.73 -10.68 0.56
C GLY A 260 29.06 -9.63 1.63
N ALA A 261 28.79 -8.35 1.40
CA ALA A 261 29.02 -7.28 2.39
C ALA A 261 28.10 -7.42 3.63
N ALA A 262 26.90 -7.96 3.46
CA ALA A 262 25.98 -8.22 4.57
C ALA A 262 26.53 -9.26 5.56
N ALA A 263 27.23 -10.29 5.08
CA ALA A 263 27.86 -11.31 5.91
C ALA A 263 29.00 -10.75 6.78
N ALA A 264 29.73 -9.75 6.28
CA ALA A 264 30.81 -9.07 7.02
C ALA A 264 30.29 -8.09 8.10
N THR A 265 29.06 -7.59 7.94
CA THR A 265 28.46 -6.63 8.87
C THR A 265 27.91 -7.33 10.13
N SER A 266 27.34 -8.54 9.95
CA SER A 266 26.92 -9.43 11.05
C SER A 266 28.09 -9.85 11.96
N THR A 267 29.29 -10.05 11.41
CA THR A 267 30.48 -10.45 12.18
C THR A 267 31.12 -9.31 12.97
N ARG A 268 30.84 -8.05 12.61
CA ARG A 268 31.50 -6.87 13.22
C ARG A 268 30.69 -6.21 14.35
N GLY A 269 29.40 -6.50 14.46
CA GLY A 269 28.50 -5.94 15.50
C GLY A 269 28.58 -6.61 16.89
N GLY A 270 29.41 -7.64 17.07
CA GLY A 270 29.45 -8.46 18.29
C GLY A 270 30.54 -8.12 19.31
N LYS A 271 31.36 -7.07 19.11
CA LYS A 271 32.35 -6.63 20.12
C LYS A 271 31.92 -5.32 20.75
N ALA A 272 31.20 -5.44 21.88
CA ALA A 272 31.22 -4.40 22.90
C ALA A 272 32.68 -4.12 23.29
N PRO A 273 33.09 -2.86 23.48
CA PRO A 273 34.45 -2.56 23.91
C PRO A 273 34.62 -3.04 25.36
N ALA A 274 35.42 -4.10 25.54
CA ALA A 274 35.93 -4.49 26.83
C ALA A 274 36.81 -3.35 27.36
N ARG A 275 36.30 -2.60 28.33
CA ARG A 275 37.03 -1.57 29.06
C ARG A 275 37.61 -2.22 30.31
N GLY A 276 38.90 -2.55 30.27
CA GLY A 276 39.77 -2.74 31.43
C GLY A 276 40.98 -1.84 31.23
N GLY A 277 41.59 -1.22 32.22
CA GLY A 277 41.37 -1.14 33.66
C GLY A 277 42.29 -0.03 34.21
N ASP A 278 42.26 0.13 35.53
CA ASP A 278 43.23 0.80 36.40
C ASP A 278 42.97 2.26 36.82
N GLY A 279 42.79 2.43 38.14
CA GLY A 279 42.75 3.72 38.83
C GLY A 279 42.00 3.66 40.16
N ALA A 280 42.74 3.44 41.25
CA ALA A 280 42.28 3.22 42.62
C ALA A 280 41.51 4.39 43.28
N ALA A 281 40.64 4.07 44.26
CA ALA A 281 40.70 4.55 45.66
C ALA A 281 39.31 4.57 46.36
N ALA A 282 39.27 4.01 47.58
CA ALA A 282 38.45 4.36 48.76
C ALA A 282 36.90 4.36 48.63
N SER A 283 36.07 4.01 49.61
CA SER A 283 36.18 3.37 50.94
C SER A 283 34.73 3.18 51.46
N LYS A 284 34.56 2.24 52.40
CA LYS A 284 33.50 2.13 53.44
C LYS A 284 32.04 1.75 53.06
N GLY A 285 31.51 0.79 53.83
CA GLY A 285 30.07 0.55 54.02
C GLY A 285 29.68 -0.93 54.05
N ARG A 286 30.14 -1.72 55.03
CA ARG A 286 29.34 -2.24 56.16
C ARG A 286 28.33 -3.36 55.82
N ALA A 287 28.75 -4.58 56.18
CA ALA A 287 28.04 -5.66 56.86
C ALA A 287 26.63 -6.09 56.40
N ALA A 288 26.50 -7.36 55.99
CA ALA A 288 25.72 -8.34 56.77
C ALA A 288 26.18 -9.78 56.44
N ARG A 289 26.35 -10.54 57.51
CA ARG A 289 26.92 -11.88 57.61
C ARG A 289 25.75 -12.86 57.72
N GLY A 290 25.80 -13.99 57.03
CA GLY A 290 24.84 -15.09 57.19
C GLY A 290 25.36 -16.33 56.51
N LYS A 291 26.08 -17.17 57.26
CA LYS A 291 26.69 -18.45 56.86
C LYS A 291 25.73 -19.62 57.23
N PRO A 292 26.05 -20.90 56.96
CA PRO A 292 25.23 -21.81 56.16
C PRO A 292 24.63 -22.97 56.99
N ALA A 293 23.78 -23.80 56.36
CA ALA A 293 23.51 -25.15 56.88
C ALA A 293 23.28 -26.14 55.73
N ALA A 294 24.01 -27.24 55.82
CA ALA A 294 23.93 -28.43 54.98
C ALA A 294 23.18 -29.54 55.72
N ALA A 295 22.52 -30.44 54.98
CA ALA A 295 22.20 -31.84 55.30
C ALA A 295 21.37 -32.41 54.11
N SER A 296 21.94 -33.29 53.26
CA SER A 296 21.84 -34.79 53.29
C SER A 296 20.39 -35.31 53.23
N GLY A 297 19.95 -36.27 52.41
CA GLY A 297 20.46 -37.23 51.42
C GLY A 297 19.19 -37.83 50.75
N ASP A 298 19.18 -38.38 49.54
CA ASP A 298 19.44 -39.79 49.20
C ASP A 298 18.90 -39.95 47.75
N GLY A 299 19.68 -40.42 46.77
CA GLY A 299 19.55 -41.80 46.30
C GLY A 299 18.74 -41.89 44.99
N GLY A 300 19.40 -42.04 43.82
CA GLY A 300 18.67 -42.20 42.56
C GLY A 300 19.55 -42.22 41.30
N ASN A 301 20.05 -43.39 40.98
CA ASN A 301 20.91 -43.75 39.83
C ASN A 301 20.20 -43.52 38.47
N GLY A 302 20.83 -42.84 37.50
CA GLY A 302 20.25 -42.66 36.16
C GLY A 302 21.19 -42.04 35.13
N ARG A 303 21.77 -42.88 34.27
CA ARG A 303 22.75 -42.56 33.20
C ARG A 303 22.24 -41.53 32.16
N PRO A 304 23.14 -40.78 31.49
CA PRO A 304 22.79 -39.81 30.46
C PRO A 304 22.27 -40.47 29.16
N GLN A 305 21.11 -40.01 28.67
CA GLN A 305 20.51 -40.46 27.41
C GLN A 305 21.32 -39.97 26.20
N LYS A 306 21.58 -40.92 25.30
CA LYS A 306 22.34 -40.80 24.05
C LYS A 306 21.41 -40.31 22.92
N ALA A 307 21.91 -39.43 22.06
CA ALA A 307 21.17 -38.89 20.90
C ALA A 307 20.75 -39.98 19.89
N PRO A 308 19.63 -39.82 19.16
CA PRO A 308 19.14 -40.80 18.20
C PRO A 308 19.97 -40.84 16.90
N PRO A 309 20.05 -42.00 16.20
CA PRO A 309 20.91 -42.19 15.04
C PRO A 309 20.35 -41.55 13.74
N PRO A 310 21.22 -41.25 12.75
CA PRO A 310 20.80 -40.67 11.48
C PRO A 310 20.12 -41.69 10.55
N SER A 311 19.22 -41.20 9.69
CA SER A 311 18.41 -42.01 8.77
C SER A 311 19.19 -42.57 7.56
N PRO A 312 18.76 -43.68 6.93
CA PRO A 312 19.55 -44.37 5.91
C PRO A 312 19.56 -43.65 4.55
N ARG A 313 20.75 -43.45 3.99
CA ARG A 313 20.98 -42.99 2.60
C ARG A 313 20.42 -44.01 1.58
N LYS A 314 19.52 -43.57 0.70
CA LYS A 314 19.05 -44.36 -0.47
C LYS A 314 20.19 -44.54 -1.50
N LYS A 315 20.52 -45.80 -1.83
CA LYS A 315 21.48 -46.18 -2.87
C LYS A 315 20.96 -45.84 -4.28
N LYS A 316 21.79 -45.17 -5.07
CA LYS A 316 21.56 -44.78 -6.48
C LYS A 316 21.70 -46.03 -7.37
N LYS A 317 20.65 -46.40 -8.11
CA LYS A 317 20.64 -47.54 -9.05
C LYS A 317 21.52 -47.20 -10.26
N ARG A 318 22.59 -47.98 -10.48
CA ARG A 318 23.54 -47.86 -11.58
C ARG A 318 22.90 -48.45 -12.84
N SER A 319 22.60 -47.61 -13.82
CA SER A 319 22.12 -48.03 -15.15
C SER A 319 23.24 -48.78 -15.87
N GLY A 320 22.93 -49.99 -16.33
CA GLY A 320 23.83 -50.89 -17.02
C GLY A 320 23.99 -50.52 -18.48
N ARG A 321 25.25 -50.39 -18.90
CA ARG A 321 25.70 -50.35 -20.29
C ARG A 321 25.95 -51.78 -20.74
N ARG A 322 25.27 -52.26 -21.80
CA ARG A 322 25.84 -53.26 -22.73
C ARG A 322 25.00 -53.42 -24.00
N ARG A 323 25.71 -53.20 -25.11
CA ARG A 323 25.52 -53.64 -26.50
C ARG A 323 24.32 -53.11 -27.25
#